data_AF-A0A257PUC6-F1
#
_entry.id   AF-A0A257PUC6-F1
#
_cell.length_a   1.000
_cell.length_b   1.000
_cell.length_c   1.000
_cell.angle_alpha   90.00
_cell.angle_beta   90.00
_cell.angle_gamma   90.00
#
_symmetry.space_group_name_H-M   'P 1'
#
loop_
_entity.id
_entity.type
_entity.pdbx_description
1 polymer ?
#
loop_
_entity_poly.entity_id
_entity_poly.type
_entity_poly.pdbx_seq_one_letter_code
_entity_poly.pdbx_strand_id
1 'polypeptide(L)'
;MQPIIAPALENILSFLAPLFLQEAGDDIRLARQAASETLQSYGVTTDQQVRLAALAIAFSVRALDALSRAATPGLDVKAVLRLNGSANALNRAALQCQKALDRLRTGRSTEEVGGFAAEPVMMPDSSQMPDLLAFVRNAIGTGLGTRSGLAAPVPGIGLSRQQRRSAERRAEKATRREQEAALRTDRIAARAAQSVGSPAILPA
;
A
#
# COMPACT_ATOMS: atom_id res chain seq x y z
N MET A 1 18.30 -33.14 1.70
CA MET A 1 17.67 -31.80 1.85
C MET A 1 16.29 -32.01 2.46
N GLN A 2 16.10 -31.65 3.73
CA GLN A 2 14.76 -31.73 4.35
C GLN A 2 13.89 -30.61 3.78
N PRO A 3 12.61 -30.87 3.44
CA PRO A 3 11.71 -29.82 2.96
C PRO A 3 11.36 -28.89 4.13
N ILE A 4 12.09 -27.77 4.24
CA ILE A 4 11.82 -26.64 5.15
C ILE A 4 10.39 -26.07 4.93
N ILE A 5 9.71 -26.50 3.87
CA ILE A 5 8.34 -26.15 3.52
C ILE A 5 7.32 -26.59 4.59
N ALA A 6 7.56 -27.69 5.30
CA ALA A 6 6.56 -28.29 6.19
C ALA A 6 6.03 -27.35 7.30
N PRO A 7 6.86 -26.72 8.16
CA PRO A 7 6.35 -25.89 9.25
C PRO A 7 5.68 -24.59 8.80
N ALA A 8 6.17 -23.95 7.73
CA ALA A 8 5.59 -22.71 7.23
C ALA A 8 4.23 -22.96 6.55
N LEU A 9 4.11 -24.07 5.81
CA LEU A 9 2.86 -24.50 5.20
C LEU A 9 1.78 -24.76 6.25
N GLU A 10 2.13 -25.45 7.34
CA GLU A 10 1.20 -25.74 8.45
C GLU A 10 0.60 -24.47 9.07
N ASN A 11 1.45 -23.46 9.32
CA ASN A 11 1.02 -22.17 9.82
C ASN A 11 0.10 -21.43 8.84
N ILE A 12 0.44 -21.48 7.55
CA ILE A 12 -0.35 -20.85 6.49
C ILE A 12 -1.71 -21.53 6.33
N LEU A 13 -1.76 -22.86 6.36
CA LEU A 13 -3.01 -23.60 6.31
C LEU A 13 -3.88 -23.32 7.55
N SER A 14 -3.29 -23.21 8.72
CA SER A 14 -3.99 -22.83 9.95
C SER A 14 -4.55 -21.40 9.88
N PHE A 15 -3.86 -20.49 9.19
CA PHE A 15 -4.34 -19.14 8.93
C PHE A 15 -5.45 -19.08 7.87
N LEU A 16 -5.36 -19.89 6.81
CA LEU A 16 -6.33 -19.90 5.72
C LEU A 16 -7.60 -20.68 6.05
N ALA A 17 -7.53 -21.76 6.84
CA ALA A 17 -8.67 -22.64 7.09
C ALA A 17 -9.93 -21.91 7.61
N PRO A 18 -9.84 -20.95 8.56
CA PRO A 18 -11.02 -20.19 8.99
C PRO A 18 -11.73 -19.40 7.88
N LEU A 19 -11.04 -19.09 6.78
CA LEU A 19 -11.63 -18.37 5.64
C LEU A 19 -12.54 -19.27 4.79
N PHE A 20 -12.38 -20.59 4.87
CA PHE A 20 -13.15 -21.59 4.13
C PHE A 20 -14.20 -22.29 5.00
N LEU A 21 -14.31 -21.91 6.28
CA LEU A 21 -15.12 -22.64 7.26
C LEU A 21 -16.61 -22.64 6.92
N GLN A 22 -17.13 -21.51 6.45
CA GLN A 22 -18.53 -21.38 6.06
C GLN A 22 -18.92 -22.31 4.90
N GLU A 23 -18.08 -22.39 3.87
CA GLU A 23 -18.32 -23.27 2.71
C GLU A 23 -18.07 -24.75 3.03
N ALA A 24 -17.26 -25.02 4.05
CA ALA A 24 -16.96 -26.36 4.55
C ALA A 24 -17.99 -26.88 5.57
N GLY A 25 -19.09 -26.16 5.82
CA GLY A 25 -20.11 -26.57 6.79
C GLY A 25 -19.59 -26.66 8.23
N ASP A 26 -18.73 -25.72 8.62
CA ASP A 26 -18.07 -25.66 9.93
C ASP A 26 -17.11 -26.83 10.26
N ASP A 27 -16.78 -27.69 9.28
CA ASP A 27 -15.75 -28.71 9.44
C ASP A 27 -14.35 -28.15 9.12
N ILE A 28 -13.55 -27.96 10.18
CA ILE A 28 -12.19 -27.44 10.07
C ILE A 28 -11.25 -28.32 9.22
N ARG A 29 -11.49 -29.63 9.17
CA ARG A 29 -10.68 -30.55 8.35
C ARG A 29 -10.96 -30.32 6.86
N LEU A 30 -12.24 -30.23 6.49
CA LEU A 30 -12.64 -29.90 5.12
C LEU A 30 -12.19 -28.49 4.72
N ALA A 31 -12.33 -27.51 5.62
CA ALA A 31 -11.86 -26.14 5.36
C ALA A 31 -10.36 -26.07 5.11
N ARG A 32 -9.59 -26.84 5.90
CA ARG A 32 -8.13 -26.94 5.75
C ARG A 32 -7.74 -27.67 4.46
N GLN A 33 -8.49 -28.69 4.07
CA GLN A 33 -8.31 -29.37 2.78
C GLN A 33 -8.57 -28.40 1.62
N ALA A 34 -9.69 -27.67 1.64
CA ALA A 34 -10.02 -26.68 0.62
C ALA A 34 -8.95 -25.59 0.51
N ALA A 35 -8.40 -25.11 1.64
CA ALA A 35 -7.28 -24.18 1.65
C ALA A 35 -6.02 -24.76 0.99
N SER A 36 -5.70 -26.04 1.25
CA SER A 36 -4.57 -26.74 0.64
C SER A 36 -4.75 -26.89 -0.87
N GLU A 37 -5.91 -27.36 -1.33
CA GLU A 37 -6.24 -27.51 -2.75
C GLU A 37 -6.18 -26.16 -3.48
N THR A 38 -6.74 -25.11 -2.86
CA THR A 38 -6.68 -23.75 -3.40
C THR A 38 -5.23 -23.29 -3.53
N LEU A 39 -4.39 -23.51 -2.53
CA LEU A 39 -2.97 -23.14 -2.58
C LEU A 39 -2.20 -23.93 -3.64
N GLN A 40 -2.49 -25.22 -3.81
CA GLN A 40 -1.88 -26.07 -4.84
C GLN A 40 -2.22 -25.58 -6.26
N SER A 41 -3.42 -25.04 -6.48
CA SER A 41 -3.83 -24.49 -7.79
C SER A 41 -2.94 -23.34 -8.28
N TYR A 42 -2.24 -22.64 -7.37
CA TYR A 42 -1.28 -21.58 -7.70
C TYR A 42 0.07 -22.13 -8.21
N GLY A 43 0.30 -23.44 -8.14
CA GLY A 43 1.54 -24.08 -8.60
C GLY A 43 2.79 -23.59 -7.87
N VAL A 44 2.69 -23.43 -6.55
CA VAL A 44 3.75 -22.93 -5.68
C VAL A 44 4.78 -24.03 -5.35
N THR A 45 6.07 -23.69 -5.42
CA THR A 45 7.18 -24.64 -5.20
C THR A 45 8.17 -24.18 -4.13
N THR A 46 8.12 -22.90 -3.73
CA THR A 46 9.01 -22.31 -2.73
C THR A 46 8.21 -21.68 -1.60
N ASP A 47 8.80 -21.53 -0.41
CA ASP A 47 8.15 -20.89 0.75
C ASP A 47 7.66 -19.47 0.43
N GLN A 48 8.48 -18.70 -0.29
CA GLN A 48 8.10 -17.35 -0.71
C GLN A 48 6.87 -17.36 -1.65
N GLN A 49 6.80 -18.31 -2.59
CA GLN A 49 5.64 -18.47 -3.47
C GLN A 49 4.40 -18.87 -2.68
N VAL A 50 4.54 -19.78 -1.71
CA VAL A 50 3.45 -20.20 -0.81
C VAL A 50 2.90 -19.00 -0.04
N ARG A 51 3.76 -18.14 0.53
CA ARG A 51 3.34 -16.92 1.25
C ARG A 51 2.58 -15.95 0.35
N LEU A 52 3.09 -15.67 -0.85
CA LEU A 52 2.43 -14.76 -1.79
C LEU A 52 1.07 -15.28 -2.25
N ALA A 53 0.98 -16.58 -2.55
CA ALA A 53 -0.29 -17.22 -2.90
C ALA A 53 -1.29 -17.18 -1.74
N ALA A 54 -0.85 -17.49 -0.52
CA ALA A 54 -1.69 -17.40 0.67
C ALA A 54 -2.21 -15.98 0.93
N LEU A 55 -1.36 -14.96 0.79
CA LEU A 55 -1.78 -13.56 0.89
C LEU A 55 -2.77 -13.17 -0.21
N ALA A 56 -2.54 -13.61 -1.46
CA ALA A 56 -3.46 -13.36 -2.57
C ALA A 56 -4.85 -13.97 -2.30
N ILE A 57 -4.90 -15.21 -1.84
CA ILE A 57 -6.13 -15.90 -1.44
C ILE A 57 -6.82 -15.14 -0.29
N ALA A 58 -6.08 -14.85 0.78
CA ALA A 58 -6.64 -14.19 1.96
C ALA A 58 -7.22 -12.80 1.63
N PHE A 59 -6.50 -11.98 0.85
CA PHE A 59 -7.01 -10.69 0.41
C PHE A 59 -8.23 -10.80 -0.50
N SER A 60 -8.27 -11.81 -1.38
CA SER A 60 -9.41 -12.03 -2.27
C SER A 60 -10.66 -12.43 -1.49
N VAL A 61 -10.55 -13.39 -0.56
CA VAL A 61 -11.69 -13.81 0.28
C VAL A 61 -12.18 -12.66 1.15
N ARG A 62 -11.27 -11.87 1.75
CA ARG A 62 -11.64 -10.70 2.55
C ARG A 62 -12.29 -9.58 1.71
N ALA A 63 -11.89 -9.42 0.45
CA ALA A 63 -12.55 -8.49 -0.46
C ALA A 63 -14.00 -8.92 -0.74
N LEU A 64 -14.23 -10.21 -0.97
CA LEU A 64 -15.57 -10.77 -1.16
C LEU A 64 -16.43 -10.64 0.10
N ASP A 65 -15.89 -10.92 1.28
CA ASP A 65 -16.57 -10.68 2.57
C ASP A 65 -16.98 -9.21 2.73
N ALA A 66 -16.07 -8.27 2.44
CA ALA A 66 -16.39 -6.85 2.51
C ALA A 66 -17.52 -6.45 1.54
N LEU A 67 -17.55 -6.99 0.31
CA LEU A 67 -18.61 -6.77 -0.66
C LEU A 67 -19.95 -7.38 -0.22
N SER A 68 -19.93 -8.61 0.29
CA SER A 68 -21.10 -9.29 0.85
C SER A 68 -21.72 -8.48 1.98
N ARG A 69 -20.89 -8.00 2.91
CA ARG A 69 -21.33 -7.10 3.99
C ARG A 69 -21.88 -5.80 3.44
N ALA A 70 -21.25 -5.20 2.42
CA ALA A 70 -21.74 -3.96 1.81
C ALA A 70 -23.13 -4.11 1.16
N ALA A 71 -23.48 -5.32 0.73
CA ALA A 71 -24.79 -5.65 0.15
C ALA A 71 -25.89 -5.88 1.21
N THR A 72 -25.56 -5.84 2.51
CA THR A 72 -26.56 -6.02 3.58
C THR A 72 -27.56 -4.85 3.58
N PRO A 73 -28.88 -5.11 3.53
CA PRO A 73 -29.88 -4.05 3.52
C PRO A 73 -29.89 -3.29 4.86
N GLY A 74 -30.22 -2.00 4.80
CA GLY A 74 -30.31 -1.14 5.98
C GLY A 74 -28.98 -0.61 6.52
N LEU A 75 -27.86 -0.87 5.83
CA LEU A 75 -26.59 -0.21 6.14
C LEU A 75 -26.62 1.28 5.76
N ASP A 76 -26.04 2.12 6.61
CA ASP A 76 -25.79 3.52 6.30
C ASP A 76 -24.87 3.67 5.08
N VAL A 77 -25.11 4.70 4.26
CA VAL A 77 -24.38 4.97 3.01
C VAL A 77 -22.87 5.10 3.27
N LYS A 78 -22.48 5.72 4.39
CA LYS A 78 -21.06 5.84 4.76
C LYS A 78 -20.42 4.47 5.03
N ALA A 79 -21.17 3.54 5.64
CA ALA A 79 -20.69 2.19 5.90
C ALA A 79 -20.50 1.41 4.59
N VAL A 80 -21.47 1.50 3.67
CA VAL A 80 -21.40 0.90 2.33
C VAL A 80 -20.17 1.42 1.56
N LEU A 81 -19.96 2.74 1.52
CA LEU A 81 -18.80 3.34 0.86
C LEU A 81 -17.47 2.88 1.47
N ARG A 82 -17.39 2.77 2.80
CA ARG A 82 -16.18 2.28 3.49
C ARG A 82 -15.87 0.82 3.17
N LEU A 83 -16.89 -0.04 3.15
CA LEU A 83 -16.73 -1.46 2.81
C LEU A 83 -16.29 -1.62 1.36
N ASN A 84 -16.92 -0.92 0.42
CA ASN A 84 -16.50 -0.90 -0.99
C ASN A 84 -15.06 -0.38 -1.18
N GLY A 85 -14.68 0.68 -0.46
CA GLY A 85 -13.30 1.17 -0.45
C GLY A 85 -12.31 0.12 0.07
N SER A 86 -12.67 -0.61 1.13
CA SER A 86 -11.86 -1.68 1.70
C SER A 86 -11.72 -2.86 0.72
N ALA A 87 -12.81 -3.28 0.09
CA ALA A 87 -12.81 -4.34 -0.93
C ALA A 87 -11.89 -3.98 -2.10
N ASN A 88 -11.96 -2.73 -2.59
CA ASN A 88 -11.08 -2.26 -3.66
C ASN A 88 -9.59 -2.27 -3.25
N ALA A 89 -9.27 -1.87 -2.02
CA ALA A 89 -7.91 -1.90 -1.51
C ALA A 89 -7.38 -3.35 -1.40
N LEU A 90 -8.17 -4.25 -0.84
CA LEU A 90 -7.85 -5.67 -0.71
C LEU A 90 -7.66 -6.34 -2.07
N ASN A 91 -8.55 -6.06 -3.04
CA ASN A 91 -8.40 -6.57 -4.41
C ASN A 91 -7.09 -6.10 -5.07
N ARG A 92 -6.71 -4.84 -4.89
CA ARG A 92 -5.41 -4.35 -5.39
C ARG A 92 -4.23 -5.06 -4.73
N ALA A 93 -4.30 -5.32 -3.43
CA ALA A 93 -3.27 -6.06 -2.70
C ALA A 93 -3.17 -7.52 -3.18
N ALA A 94 -4.31 -8.18 -3.43
CA ALA A 94 -4.35 -9.52 -4.03
C ALA A 94 -3.67 -9.55 -5.39
N LEU A 95 -4.02 -8.60 -6.28
CA LEU A 95 -3.39 -8.48 -7.60
C LEU A 95 -1.89 -8.19 -7.53
N GLN A 96 -1.43 -7.44 -6.54
CA GLN A 96 0.01 -7.21 -6.31
C GLN A 96 0.73 -8.49 -5.89
N CYS A 97 0.13 -9.28 -4.98
CA CYS A 97 0.67 -10.57 -4.57
C CYS A 97 0.72 -11.54 -5.74
N GLN A 98 -0.33 -11.59 -6.57
CA GLN A 98 -0.35 -12.41 -7.79
C GLN A 98 0.76 -12.00 -8.76
N LYS A 99 0.89 -10.70 -9.06
CA LYS A 99 1.97 -10.21 -9.94
C LYS A 99 3.36 -10.52 -9.40
N ALA A 100 3.55 -10.43 -8.08
CA ALA A 100 4.82 -10.79 -7.45
C ALA A 100 5.09 -12.30 -7.60
N LEU A 101 4.07 -13.13 -7.41
CA LEU A 101 4.15 -14.57 -7.64
C LEU A 101 4.50 -14.90 -9.09
N ASP A 102 3.82 -14.28 -10.06
CA ASP A 102 4.06 -14.48 -11.48
C ASP A 102 5.49 -14.09 -11.89
N ARG A 103 6.03 -13.01 -11.30
CA ARG A 103 7.44 -12.62 -11.48
C ARG A 103 8.42 -13.66 -10.94
N LEU A 104 8.14 -14.27 -9.77
CA LEU A 104 8.99 -15.34 -9.25
C LEU A 104 8.93 -16.61 -10.11
N ARG A 105 7.79 -16.88 -10.76
CA ARG A 105 7.64 -18.02 -11.67
C ARG A 105 8.36 -17.78 -13.00
N THR A 106 8.23 -16.59 -13.55
CA THR A 106 8.83 -16.21 -14.84
C THR A 106 10.33 -15.89 -14.73
N GLY A 107 10.76 -15.17 -13.68
CA GLY A 107 12.16 -14.80 -13.46
C GLY A 107 13.09 -16.00 -13.24
N ARG A 108 12.56 -17.10 -12.72
CA ARG A 108 13.29 -18.38 -12.65
C ARG A 108 13.63 -18.95 -14.04
N SER A 109 12.95 -18.49 -15.09
CA SER A 109 13.25 -18.88 -16.48
C SER A 109 14.30 -17.98 -17.11
N THR A 110 14.62 -16.82 -16.51
CA THR A 110 15.47 -15.79 -17.13
C THR A 110 16.82 -15.58 -16.43
N GLU A 111 17.04 -16.17 -15.25
CA GLU A 111 18.34 -16.09 -14.55
C GLU A 111 19.47 -16.89 -15.23
N GLU A 112 19.21 -17.62 -16.32
CA GLU A 112 20.29 -18.09 -17.22
C GLU A 112 20.76 -17.02 -18.23
N VAL A 113 20.13 -15.85 -18.32
CA VAL A 113 20.50 -14.82 -19.32
C VAL A 113 20.52 -13.41 -18.71
N GLY A 114 21.64 -13.05 -18.06
CA GLY A 114 22.14 -11.66 -18.03
C GLY A 114 21.64 -10.76 -16.89
N GLY A 115 22.50 -10.56 -15.90
CA GLY A 115 22.26 -9.76 -14.69
C GLY A 115 21.88 -8.30 -14.92
N PHE A 116 20.70 -7.93 -14.40
CA PHE A 116 20.43 -6.59 -13.86
C PHE A 116 19.69 -6.76 -12.54
N ALA A 117 20.40 -6.55 -11.44
CA ALA A 117 19.90 -6.75 -10.08
C ALA A 117 18.81 -5.71 -9.72
N ALA A 118 17.56 -6.15 -9.67
CA ALA A 118 16.50 -5.43 -8.98
C ALA A 118 16.67 -5.64 -7.47
N GLU A 119 16.71 -4.56 -6.68
CA GLU A 119 16.79 -4.66 -5.22
C GLU A 119 15.67 -5.56 -4.67
N PRO A 120 16.01 -6.59 -3.88
CA PRO A 120 15.05 -7.53 -3.34
C PRO A 120 14.11 -6.80 -2.38
N VAL A 121 12.80 -6.92 -2.63
CA VAL A 121 11.80 -6.61 -1.61
C VAL A 121 12.06 -7.55 -0.44
N MET A 122 12.69 -7.06 0.63
CA MET A 122 12.87 -7.81 1.87
C MET A 122 11.49 -8.14 2.44
N MET A 123 11.02 -9.36 2.15
CA MET A 123 9.92 -9.97 2.90
C MET A 123 10.47 -10.33 4.29
N PRO A 124 9.72 -10.07 5.37
CA PRO A 124 10.13 -10.46 6.71
C PRO A 124 10.36 -11.97 6.79
N ASP A 125 11.33 -12.37 7.63
CA ASP A 125 11.76 -13.75 7.74
C ASP A 125 10.62 -14.68 8.17
N SER A 126 10.69 -15.87 7.61
CA SER A 126 9.65 -16.86 7.50
C SER A 126 9.27 -17.51 8.84
N SER A 127 10.16 -17.39 9.81
CA SER A 127 10.10 -17.99 11.13
C SER A 127 9.14 -17.30 12.12
N GLN A 128 8.68 -16.07 11.85
CA GLN A 128 7.84 -15.32 12.79
C GLN A 128 6.46 -14.97 12.20
N MET A 129 5.47 -15.84 12.46
CA MET A 129 4.03 -15.59 12.23
C MET A 129 3.53 -14.20 12.71
N PRO A 130 4.02 -13.65 13.86
CA PRO A 130 3.61 -12.32 14.32
C PRO A 130 3.93 -11.21 13.31
N ASP A 131 5.06 -11.29 12.60
CA ASP A 131 5.47 -10.27 11.62
C ASP A 131 4.61 -10.31 10.35
N LEU A 132 4.16 -11.49 9.93
CA LEU A 132 3.27 -11.63 8.79
C LEU A 132 1.87 -11.08 9.11
N LEU A 133 1.36 -11.34 10.32
CA LEU A 133 0.11 -10.75 10.80
C LEU A 133 0.24 -9.23 11.00
N ALA A 134 1.37 -8.74 11.51
CA ALA A 134 1.63 -7.30 11.64
C ALA A 134 1.71 -6.61 10.27
N PHE A 135 2.36 -7.25 9.29
CA PHE A 135 2.40 -6.78 7.91
C PHE A 135 1.00 -6.70 7.30
N VAL A 136 0.18 -7.75 7.45
CA VAL A 136 -1.21 -7.75 6.96
C VAL A 136 -2.04 -6.68 7.68
N ARG A 137 -1.87 -6.52 8.99
CA ARG A 137 -2.60 -5.52 9.78
C ARG A 137 -2.19 -4.08 9.40
N ASN A 138 -0.91 -3.85 9.10
CA ASN A 138 -0.41 -2.58 8.58
C ASN A 138 -0.84 -2.31 7.13
N ALA A 139 -0.89 -3.35 6.28
CA ALA A 139 -1.38 -3.25 4.91
C ALA A 139 -2.89 -2.92 4.86
N ILE A 140 -3.67 -3.50 5.77
CA ILE A 140 -5.10 -3.20 5.92
C ILE A 140 -5.31 -1.81 6.55
N GLY A 141 -4.49 -1.44 7.54
CA GLY A 141 -4.54 -0.13 8.21
C GLY A 141 -4.16 1.05 7.31
N THR A 142 -3.29 0.85 6.32
CA THR A 142 -2.84 1.91 5.38
C THR A 142 -3.81 2.13 4.21
N GLY A 143 -4.75 1.21 3.96
CA GLY A 143 -5.80 1.36 2.94
C GLY A 143 -7.01 2.20 3.40
N LEU A 144 -7.17 2.38 4.71
CA LEU A 144 -8.15 3.29 5.31
C LEU A 144 -7.51 4.67 5.43
N GLY A 145 -7.85 5.55 4.49
CA GLY A 145 -7.42 6.95 4.53
C GLY A 145 -7.74 7.62 5.87
N THR A 146 -6.73 7.72 6.73
CA THR A 146 -6.62 8.77 7.73
C THR A 146 -5.31 9.51 7.49
N ARG A 147 -5.48 10.75 7.01
CA ARG A 147 -4.66 11.87 7.47
C ARG A 147 -4.70 11.85 9.00
N SER A 148 -3.70 11.28 9.65
CA SER A 148 -3.35 11.66 11.02
C SER A 148 -1.88 11.33 11.24
N GLY A 149 -1.14 12.35 11.66
CA GLY A 149 0.31 12.33 11.76
C GLY A 149 0.85 11.45 12.89
N LEU A 150 2.18 11.47 12.99
CA LEU A 150 3.02 10.95 14.07
C LEU A 150 3.48 9.48 13.96
N ALA A 151 3.68 8.97 12.76
CA ALA A 151 4.71 7.93 12.57
C ALA A 151 6.00 8.63 12.12
N ALA A 152 7.03 8.58 12.99
CA ALA A 152 8.35 9.09 12.66
C ALA A 152 8.87 8.40 11.38
N PRO A 153 9.56 9.14 10.49
CA PRO A 153 10.10 8.57 9.26
C PRO A 153 11.11 7.48 9.62
N VAL A 154 10.88 6.26 9.11
CA VAL A 154 11.89 5.19 9.11
C VAL A 154 13.04 5.67 8.23
N PRO A 155 14.27 5.84 8.76
CA PRO A 155 15.41 6.29 7.96
C PRO A 155 15.75 5.22 6.92
N GLY A 156 15.78 5.60 5.63
CA GLY A 156 16.25 4.75 4.53
C GLY A 156 15.25 4.51 3.39
N ILE A 157 13.95 4.77 3.59
CA ILE A 157 12.97 4.64 2.51
C ILE A 157 12.87 5.98 1.77
N GLY A 158 13.47 6.04 0.57
CA GLY A 158 13.39 7.22 -0.29
C GLY A 158 11.96 7.70 -0.50
N LEU A 159 11.77 9.02 -0.54
CA LEU A 159 10.46 9.67 -0.73
C LEU A 159 9.66 9.03 -1.87
N SER A 160 8.40 8.68 -1.60
CA SER A 160 7.49 8.13 -2.62
C SER A 160 7.32 9.10 -3.78
N ARG A 161 7.02 8.60 -5.00
CA ARG A 161 6.81 9.47 -6.18
C ARG A 161 5.76 10.56 -5.93
N GLN A 162 4.72 10.26 -5.14
CA GLN A 162 3.69 11.22 -4.80
C GLN A 162 4.19 12.26 -3.78
N GLN A 163 5.00 11.84 -2.81
CA GLN A 163 5.64 12.76 -1.85
C GLN A 163 6.61 13.70 -2.56
N ARG A 164 7.44 13.20 -3.50
CA ARG A 164 8.33 14.05 -4.33
C ARG A 164 7.54 15.11 -5.09
N ARG A 165 6.48 14.72 -5.82
CA ARG A 165 5.63 15.67 -6.55
C ARG A 165 4.98 16.70 -5.63
N SER A 166 4.60 16.31 -4.41
CA SER A 166 4.01 17.24 -3.44
C SER A 166 5.04 18.19 -2.84
N ALA A 167 6.27 17.72 -2.61
CA ALA A 167 7.37 18.53 -2.11
C ALA A 167 7.82 19.54 -3.16
N GLU A 168 7.90 19.10 -4.42
CA GLU A 168 8.21 19.94 -5.57
C GLU A 168 7.20 21.07 -5.74
N ARG A 169 5.88 20.77 -5.71
CA ARG A 169 4.83 21.79 -5.74
C ARG A 169 4.88 22.76 -4.56
N ARG A 170 5.34 22.31 -3.39
CA ARG A 170 5.51 23.18 -2.20
C ARG A 170 6.72 24.08 -2.36
N ALA A 171 7.84 23.56 -2.87
CA ALA A 171 9.03 24.35 -3.16
C ALA A 171 8.74 25.40 -4.24
N GLU A 172 8.09 25.02 -5.32
CA GLU A 172 7.67 25.93 -6.40
C GLU A 172 6.72 27.03 -5.90
N LYS A 173 5.78 26.67 -5.01
CA LYS A 173 4.88 27.66 -4.41
C LYS A 173 5.61 28.61 -3.43
N ALA A 174 6.68 28.15 -2.78
CA ALA A 174 7.49 28.97 -1.89
C ALA A 174 8.32 29.97 -2.68
N THR A 175 9.03 29.52 -3.73
CA THR A 175 9.83 30.41 -4.59
C THR A 175 8.95 31.45 -5.27
N ARG A 176 7.76 31.08 -5.74
CA ARG A 176 6.79 32.04 -6.31
C ARG A 176 6.37 33.12 -5.29
N ARG A 177 6.14 32.74 -4.03
CA ARG A 177 5.78 33.71 -2.97
C ARG A 177 6.92 34.66 -2.66
N GLU A 178 8.16 34.17 -2.65
CA GLU A 178 9.35 35.01 -2.46
C GLU A 178 9.53 36.01 -3.60
N GLN A 179 9.34 35.58 -4.85
CA GLN A 179 9.38 36.47 -6.01
C GLN A 179 8.27 37.52 -5.97
N GLU A 180 7.04 37.13 -5.65
CA GLU A 180 5.91 38.08 -5.50
C GLU A 180 6.15 39.07 -4.36
N ALA A 181 6.80 38.65 -3.26
CA ALA A 181 7.16 39.53 -2.16
C ALA A 181 8.25 40.55 -2.58
N ALA A 182 9.28 40.11 -3.30
CA ALA A 182 10.34 41.00 -3.82
C ALA A 182 9.78 42.05 -4.79
N LEU A 183 8.90 41.63 -5.72
CA LEU A 183 8.25 42.58 -6.64
C LEU A 183 7.37 43.61 -5.91
N ARG A 184 6.76 43.22 -4.79
CA ARG A 184 5.98 44.15 -3.96
C ARG A 184 6.88 45.15 -3.24
N THR A 185 8.01 44.71 -2.69
CA THR A 185 8.95 45.61 -2.02
C THR A 185 9.52 46.63 -3.00
N ASP A 186 9.85 46.21 -4.22
CA ASP A 186 10.37 47.10 -5.26
C ASP A 186 9.33 48.15 -5.68
N ARG A 187 8.06 47.75 -5.83
CA ARG A 187 6.97 48.69 -6.14
C ARG A 187 6.74 49.71 -5.03
N ILE A 188 6.84 49.30 -3.76
CA ILE A 188 6.71 50.22 -2.62
C ILE A 188 7.87 51.22 -2.61
N ALA A 189 9.09 50.75 -2.83
CA ALA A 189 10.29 51.60 -2.89
C ALA A 189 10.21 52.62 -4.05
N ALA A 190 9.79 52.18 -5.25
CA ALA A 190 9.61 53.07 -6.40
C ALA A 190 8.55 54.16 -6.15
N ARG A 191 7.43 53.79 -5.51
CA ARG A 191 6.37 54.75 -5.15
C ARG A 191 6.84 55.76 -4.10
N ALA A 192 7.63 55.32 -3.12
CA ALA A 192 8.22 56.21 -2.13
C ALA A 192 9.17 57.24 -2.79
N ALA A 193 10.04 56.80 -3.71
CA ALA A 193 10.94 57.70 -4.45
C ALA A 193 10.19 58.76 -5.28
N GLN A 194 9.09 58.37 -5.93
CA GLN A 194 8.24 59.31 -6.70
C GLN A 194 7.55 60.34 -5.80
N SER A 195 7.17 59.97 -4.57
CA SER A 195 6.52 60.92 -3.63
C SER A 195 7.47 61.99 -3.10
N VAL A 196 8.77 61.70 -3.00
CA VAL A 196 9.79 62.65 -2.52
C VAL A 196 10.16 63.66 -3.62
N GLY A 197 10.04 63.28 -4.89
CA GLY A 197 10.38 64.11 -6.05
C GLY A 197 9.27 65.04 -6.54
N SER A 198 8.09 65.06 -5.90
CA SER A 198 7.00 65.95 -6.29
C SER A 198 7.13 67.27 -5.53
N PRO A 199 7.69 68.35 -6.11
CA PRO A 199 7.82 69.62 -5.42
C PRO A 199 6.43 70.13 -5.07
N ALA A 200 6.21 70.45 -3.79
CA ALA A 200 4.97 71.06 -3.34
C ALA A 200 4.78 72.37 -4.12
N ILE A 201 3.84 72.36 -5.07
CA ILE A 201 3.38 73.56 -5.75
C ILE A 201 2.66 74.37 -4.67
N LEU A 202 3.37 75.33 -4.08
CA LEU A 202 2.80 76.29 -3.16
C LEU A 202 1.76 77.12 -3.94
N PRO A 203 0.49 77.13 -3.52
CA PRO A 203 -0.49 78.01 -4.13
C PRO A 203 -0.11 79.47 -3.79
N ALA A 204 -0.10 80.31 -4.82
CA ALA A 204 0.19 81.74 -4.76
C ALA A 204 -0.95 82.55 -4.13
#